data_AF-A0A7S2BS40-F1
#
_entry.id   AF-A0A7S2BS40-F1
#
_cell.length_a   1.000
_cell.length_b   1.000
_cell.length_c   1.000
_cell.angle_alpha   90.00
_cell.angle_beta   90.00
_cell.angle_gamma   90.00
#
_symmetry.space_group_name_H-M   'P 1'
#
loop_
_entity.id
_entity.type
_entity.pdbx_description
1 polymer ?
#
loop_
_entity_poly.entity_id
_entity_poly.type
_entity_poly.pdbx_seq_one_letter_code
_entity_poly.pdbx_strand_id
1 'polypeptide(L)'
;DQSVLSKWYELSNKIVYYVTGLKLTGDYEVSPCDSSDSRWLIHDTACGRNATNFTVAATKATIIRMIKAAGDASNPYVIDVDVTGDGGTCTDTNSDTIGAMVTIGGKCYQNVHPDEYNVYDFSSWTTSHEGNDPDENFYPISQNFAMSGTKTIA
;
A
#
# COMPACT_ATOMS: atom_id res chain seq x y z
N ASP A 1 14.17 2.04 -1.25
CA ASP A 1 15.47 1.36 -1.33
C ASP A 1 15.94 1.03 0.09
N GLN A 2 16.27 -0.23 0.35
CA GLN A 2 16.76 -0.72 1.65
C GLN A 2 18.03 0.01 2.10
N SER A 3 18.89 0.43 1.17
CA SER A 3 20.14 1.15 1.47
C SER A 3 19.89 2.50 2.17
N VAL A 4 18.81 3.20 1.79
CA VAL A 4 18.44 4.49 2.37
C VAL A 4 17.93 4.33 3.81
N LEU A 5 17.16 3.28 4.07
CA LEU A 5 16.63 2.98 5.40
C LEU A 5 17.74 2.55 6.37
N SER A 6 18.69 1.73 5.91
CA SER A 6 19.88 1.38 6.68
C SER A 6 20.69 2.63 7.06
N LYS A 7 20.90 3.55 6.10
CA LYS A 7 21.61 4.80 6.36
C LYS A 7 20.86 5.71 7.34
N TRP A 8 19.52 5.70 7.32
CA TRP A 8 18.71 6.45 8.28
C TRP A 8 18.92 5.94 9.70
N TYR A 9 18.94 4.62 9.89
CA TYR A 9 19.27 4.02 11.18
C TYR A 9 20.68 4.37 11.64
N GLU A 10 21.69 4.24 10.78
CA GLU A 10 23.09 4.58 11.11
C GLU A 10 23.25 6.03 11.61
N LEU A 11 22.47 6.97 11.07
CA LEU A 11 22.59 8.39 11.40
C LEU A 11 21.73 8.82 12.59
N SER A 12 20.58 8.17 12.81
CA SER A 12 19.57 8.62 13.78
C SER A 12 19.31 7.65 14.93
N ASN A 13 19.82 6.42 14.81
CA ASN A 13 19.48 5.28 15.68
C ASN A 13 17.96 5.01 15.74
N LYS A 14 17.21 5.43 14.72
CA LYS A 14 15.79 5.21 14.58
C LYS A 14 15.50 4.03 13.69
N ILE A 15 14.61 3.17 14.15
CA ILE A 15 14.20 1.97 13.45
C ILE A 15 13.01 2.33 12.57
N VAL A 16 13.25 2.41 11.26
CA VAL A 16 12.26 2.85 10.28
C VAL A 16 12.02 1.76 9.25
N TYR A 17 10.75 1.43 9.03
CA TYR A 17 10.32 0.46 8.03
C TYR A 17 9.26 1.05 7.13
N TYR A 18 9.30 0.61 5.87
CA TYR A 18 8.15 0.70 5.00
C TYR A 18 7.29 -0.54 5.20
N VAL A 19 5.97 -0.38 5.16
CA VAL A 19 5.02 -1.48 5.29
C VAL A 19 4.47 -1.88 3.93
N THR A 20 4.27 -3.17 3.73
CA THR A 20 3.72 -3.74 2.48
C THR A 20 2.84 -4.93 2.77
N GLY A 21 1.96 -5.28 1.84
CA GLY A 21 1.06 -6.43 1.96
C GLY A 21 -0.09 -6.18 2.92
N LEU A 22 -0.47 -4.91 3.12
CA LEU A 22 -1.61 -4.54 3.95
C LEU A 22 -2.92 -4.95 3.27
N LYS A 23 -3.85 -5.49 4.06
CA LYS A 23 -5.16 -5.94 3.56
C LYS A 23 -6.17 -4.81 3.59
N LEU A 24 -7.03 -4.75 2.58
CA LEU A 24 -8.24 -3.93 2.60
C LEU A 24 -9.30 -4.65 3.44
N THR A 25 -9.37 -4.34 4.72
CA THR A 25 -10.33 -4.95 5.67
C THR A 25 -10.77 -3.91 6.70
N GLY A 26 -11.99 -4.05 7.22
CA GLY A 26 -12.53 -3.14 8.24
C GLY A 26 -12.71 -1.73 7.67
N ASP A 27 -12.22 -0.72 8.37
CA ASP A 27 -12.34 0.69 7.97
C ASP A 27 -11.60 1.03 6.65
N TYR A 28 -10.74 0.11 6.17
CA TYR A 28 -9.99 0.26 4.93
C TYR A 28 -10.59 -0.53 3.77
N GLU A 29 -11.68 -1.26 3.99
CA GLU A 29 -12.44 -1.92 2.94
C GLU A 29 -13.32 -0.89 2.21
N VAL A 30 -12.68 0.09 1.57
CA VAL A 30 -13.33 1.26 0.97
C VAL A 30 -13.08 1.29 -0.52
N SER A 31 -14.14 1.53 -1.28
CA SER A 31 -14.05 1.70 -2.73
C SER A 31 -13.21 2.93 -3.06
N PRO A 32 -12.35 2.90 -4.10
CA PRO A 32 -11.69 4.10 -4.59
C PRO A 32 -12.69 5.16 -5.09
N CYS A 33 -13.94 4.81 -5.39
CA CYS A 33 -14.98 5.79 -5.73
C CYS A 33 -15.53 6.56 -4.51
N ASP A 34 -15.32 6.07 -3.29
CA ASP A 34 -15.79 6.68 -2.03
C ASP A 34 -14.67 7.37 -1.24
N SER A 35 -13.44 7.31 -1.72
CA SER A 35 -12.28 7.97 -1.10
C SER A 35 -11.74 9.09 -1.98
N SER A 36 -11.49 10.24 -1.38
CA SER A 36 -10.79 11.37 -2.03
C SER A 36 -9.29 11.13 -2.17
N ASP A 37 -8.72 10.13 -1.47
CA ASP A 37 -7.33 9.71 -1.63
C ASP A 37 -7.29 8.17 -1.64
N SER A 38 -7.24 7.59 -2.83
CA SER A 38 -7.09 6.15 -3.02
C SER A 38 -5.65 5.82 -3.43
N ARG A 39 -5.05 4.81 -2.79
CA ARG A 39 -3.69 4.37 -3.12
C ARG A 39 -3.72 3.22 -4.12
N TRP A 40 -2.81 3.28 -5.10
CA TRP A 40 -2.68 2.28 -6.15
C TRP A 40 -1.25 1.76 -6.26
N LEU A 41 -1.09 0.45 -6.06
CA LEU A 41 0.16 -0.27 -6.27
C LEU A 41 0.40 -0.53 -7.76
N ILE A 42 1.62 -0.23 -8.21
CA ILE A 42 2.05 -0.35 -9.60
C ILE A 42 2.83 -1.66 -9.77
N HIS A 43 2.31 -2.55 -10.61
CA HIS A 43 3.00 -3.78 -11.04
C HIS A 43 3.55 -3.61 -12.46
N ASP A 44 4.75 -4.12 -12.72
CA ASP A 44 5.44 -3.96 -14.01
C ASP A 44 4.84 -4.78 -15.17
N THR A 45 3.81 -5.57 -14.89
CA THR A 45 3.08 -6.37 -15.89
C THR A 45 1.59 -6.05 -15.88
N ALA A 46 0.90 -6.33 -16.98
CA ALA A 46 -0.55 -6.22 -17.07
C ALA A 46 -1.25 -7.14 -16.05
N CYS A 47 -2.46 -6.76 -15.62
CA CYS A 47 -3.20 -7.50 -14.59
C CYS A 47 -3.61 -8.92 -15.05
N GLY A 48 -3.68 -9.15 -16.37
CA GLY A 48 -4.11 -10.42 -16.94
C GLY A 48 -5.51 -10.81 -16.46
N ARG A 49 -5.65 -12.04 -15.95
CA ARG A 49 -6.91 -12.57 -15.42
C ARG A 49 -7.36 -11.92 -14.11
N ASN A 50 -6.47 -11.20 -13.44
CA ASN A 50 -6.78 -10.51 -12.19
C ASN A 50 -7.38 -9.12 -12.43
N ALA A 51 -7.49 -8.68 -13.69
CA ALA A 51 -8.16 -7.42 -13.99
C ALA A 51 -9.61 -7.45 -13.50
N THR A 52 -10.02 -6.40 -12.79
CA THR A 52 -11.39 -6.29 -12.29
C THR A 52 -12.38 -6.25 -13.43
N ASN A 53 -13.44 -7.06 -13.31
CA ASN A 53 -14.57 -7.04 -14.21
C ASN A 53 -15.63 -6.06 -13.72
N PHE A 54 -15.43 -4.77 -14.02
CA PHE A 54 -16.34 -3.70 -13.60
C PHE A 54 -17.74 -3.89 -14.22
N THR A 55 -18.76 -3.88 -13.38
CA THR A 55 -20.17 -3.89 -13.81
C THR A 55 -20.55 -2.56 -14.48
N VAL A 56 -20.01 -1.45 -14.00
CA VAL A 56 -20.22 -0.09 -14.54
C VAL A 56 -19.01 0.36 -15.37
N ALA A 57 -19.17 0.42 -16.69
CA ALA A 57 -18.09 0.82 -17.60
C ALA A 57 -17.59 2.26 -17.36
N ALA A 58 -18.48 3.17 -16.93
CA ALA A 58 -18.12 4.55 -16.60
C ALA A 58 -17.17 4.63 -15.40
N THR A 59 -17.39 3.80 -14.36
CA THR A 59 -16.48 3.69 -13.21
C THR A 59 -15.07 3.28 -13.66
N LYS A 60 -14.96 2.23 -14.47
CA LYS A 60 -13.67 1.79 -15.02
C LYS A 60 -12.96 2.90 -15.80
N ALA A 61 -13.70 3.58 -16.68
CA ALA A 61 -13.15 4.67 -17.49
C ALA A 61 -12.65 5.83 -16.62
N THR A 62 -13.38 6.16 -15.56
CA THR A 62 -13.03 7.21 -14.59
C THR A 62 -11.76 6.85 -13.83
N ILE A 63 -11.68 5.66 -13.25
CA ILE A 63 -10.48 5.17 -12.56
C ILE A 63 -9.25 5.24 -13.48
N ILE A 64 -9.37 4.70 -14.70
CA ILE A 64 -8.25 4.72 -15.67
C ILE A 64 -7.83 6.16 -16.00
N ARG A 65 -8.79 7.06 -16.19
CA ARG A 65 -8.52 8.46 -16.52
C ARG A 65 -7.84 9.18 -15.35
N MET A 66 -8.30 8.97 -14.12
CA MET A 66 -7.73 9.61 -12.93
C MET A 66 -6.34 9.09 -12.60
N ILE A 67 -6.08 7.78 -12.73
CA ILE A 67 -4.73 7.22 -12.58
C ILE A 67 -3.77 7.83 -13.62
N LYS A 68 -4.22 7.98 -14.88
CA LYS A 68 -3.40 8.65 -15.91
C LYS A 68 -3.17 10.13 -15.61
N ALA A 69 -4.16 10.81 -15.04
CA ALA A 69 -4.09 12.24 -14.71
C ALA A 69 -3.19 12.53 -13.51
N ALA A 70 -3.11 11.60 -12.55
CA ALA A 70 -2.17 11.68 -11.42
C ALA A 70 -0.69 11.71 -11.87
N GLY A 71 -0.42 11.29 -13.11
CA GLY A 71 0.89 11.46 -13.76
C GLY A 71 1.97 10.52 -13.23
N ASP A 72 3.23 10.89 -13.43
CA ASP A 72 4.36 10.11 -12.90
C ASP A 72 4.42 10.28 -11.37
N ALA A 73 4.21 9.18 -10.66
CA ALA A 73 4.35 9.16 -9.22
C ALA A 73 5.80 9.46 -8.83
N SER A 74 5.99 10.32 -7.82
CA SER A 74 7.30 10.52 -7.18
C SER A 74 7.83 9.20 -6.58
N ASN A 75 6.94 8.25 -6.32
CA ASN A 75 7.25 6.90 -5.88
C ASN A 75 6.98 5.90 -7.04
N PRO A 76 7.97 5.13 -7.51
CA PRO A 76 7.77 4.21 -8.63
C PRO A 76 6.88 3.01 -8.31
N TYR A 77 6.54 2.77 -7.03
CA TYR A 77 5.78 1.61 -6.58
C TYR A 77 4.31 1.93 -6.31
N VAL A 78 3.97 3.14 -5.88
CA VAL A 78 2.60 3.53 -5.54
C VAL A 78 2.26 4.91 -6.04
N ILE A 79 0.99 5.13 -6.33
CA ILE A 79 0.43 6.43 -6.68
C ILE A 79 -0.86 6.67 -5.89
N ASP A 80 -1.02 7.88 -5.38
CA ASP A 80 -2.24 8.33 -4.74
C ASP A 80 -3.11 9.06 -5.77
N VAL A 81 -4.39 8.74 -5.78
CA VAL A 81 -5.34 9.19 -6.79
C VAL A 81 -6.65 9.61 -6.13
N ASP A 82 -7.02 10.86 -6.33
CA ASP A 82 -8.38 11.35 -6.08
C ASP A 82 -9.27 10.95 -7.25
N VAL A 83 -10.08 9.90 -7.07
CA VAL A 83 -11.01 9.45 -8.10
C VAL A 83 -12.33 10.25 -8.06
N THR A 84 -12.63 10.90 -6.93
CA THR A 84 -13.86 11.69 -6.72
C THR A 84 -13.81 13.04 -7.44
N GLY A 85 -12.60 13.55 -7.71
CA GLY A 85 -12.36 14.81 -8.43
C GLY A 85 -12.94 14.89 -9.85
N ASP A 86 -13.46 13.79 -10.43
CA ASP A 86 -14.14 13.81 -11.74
C ASP A 86 -15.62 14.23 -11.72
N GLY A 87 -16.15 14.63 -10.57
CA GLY A 87 -17.53 15.13 -10.50
C GLY A 87 -18.60 14.03 -10.62
N GLY A 88 -18.32 12.82 -10.14
CA GLY A 88 -19.35 11.80 -9.85
C GLY A 88 -19.57 10.72 -10.90
N THR A 89 -18.60 10.44 -11.77
CA THR A 89 -18.64 9.35 -12.77
C THR A 89 -18.15 7.99 -12.24
N CYS A 90 -17.41 8.01 -11.13
CA CYS A 90 -17.11 6.83 -10.31
C CYS A 90 -18.25 6.67 -9.31
N THR A 91 -19.29 5.93 -9.68
CA THR A 91 -20.49 5.77 -8.83
C THR A 91 -20.61 4.39 -8.22
N ASP A 92 -19.73 3.46 -8.61
CA ASP A 92 -19.81 2.09 -8.16
C ASP A 92 -18.93 1.89 -6.93
N THR A 93 -19.56 1.63 -5.79
CA THR A 93 -18.90 1.52 -4.49
C THR A 93 -19.04 0.12 -3.91
N ASN A 94 -19.43 -0.84 -4.75
CA ASN A 94 -19.59 -2.23 -4.37
C ASN A 94 -18.25 -2.95 -4.20
N SER A 95 -18.33 -4.22 -3.78
CA SER A 95 -17.18 -5.11 -3.58
C SER A 95 -16.27 -5.29 -4.79
N ASP A 96 -16.77 -5.08 -6.02
CA ASP A 96 -15.97 -5.24 -7.23
C ASP A 96 -14.94 -4.12 -7.39
N THR A 97 -15.17 -2.96 -6.76
CA THR A 97 -14.28 -1.81 -6.82
C THR A 97 -13.23 -1.77 -5.71
N ILE A 98 -13.48 -2.46 -4.60
CA ILE A 98 -12.54 -2.58 -3.48
C ILE A 98 -11.41 -3.51 -3.91
N GLY A 99 -10.17 -3.02 -3.87
CA GLY A 99 -9.03 -3.78 -4.37
C GLY A 99 -8.99 -3.87 -5.90
N ALA A 100 -9.70 -2.99 -6.60
CA ALA A 100 -9.80 -3.00 -8.05
C ALA A 100 -8.44 -3.01 -8.76
N MET A 101 -8.36 -3.72 -9.89
CA MET A 101 -7.18 -3.86 -10.71
C MET A 101 -7.43 -3.44 -12.16
N VAL A 102 -6.66 -2.47 -12.66
CA VAL A 102 -6.76 -1.97 -14.04
C VAL A 102 -5.42 -2.00 -14.76
N THR A 103 -5.44 -2.36 -16.04
CA THR A 103 -4.23 -2.32 -16.88
C THR A 103 -4.15 -1.00 -17.65
N ILE A 104 -3.02 -0.31 -17.51
CA ILE A 104 -2.73 0.96 -18.19
C ILE A 104 -1.30 0.91 -18.71
N GLY A 105 -1.11 1.10 -20.02
CA GLY A 105 0.23 1.14 -20.62
C GLY A 105 1.06 -0.15 -20.41
N GLY A 106 0.40 -1.31 -20.30
CA GLY A 106 1.07 -2.60 -20.04
C GLY A 106 1.44 -2.87 -18.59
N LYS A 107 1.20 -1.92 -17.68
CA LYS A 107 1.33 -2.07 -16.22
C LYS A 107 -0.02 -2.33 -15.57
N CYS A 108 -0.03 -2.99 -14.42
CA CYS A 108 -1.22 -3.19 -13.60
C CYS A 108 -1.22 -2.22 -12.43
N TYR A 109 -2.36 -1.60 -12.20
CA TYR A 109 -2.60 -0.72 -11.05
C TYR A 109 -3.64 -1.40 -10.18
N GLN A 110 -3.30 -1.64 -8.93
CA GLN A 110 -4.16 -2.28 -7.95
C GLN A 110 -4.48 -1.31 -6.83
N ASN A 111 -5.77 -1.08 -6.55
CA ASN A 111 -6.17 -0.36 -5.36
C ASN A 111 -5.75 -1.17 -4.11
N VAL A 112 -5.05 -0.52 -3.19
CA VAL A 112 -4.46 -1.12 -2.00
C VAL A 112 -4.71 -0.24 -0.79
N HIS A 113 -4.35 -0.74 0.39
CA HIS A 113 -4.45 0.01 1.63
C HIS A 113 -3.76 1.39 1.50
N PRO A 114 -4.33 2.47 2.06
CA PRO A 114 -3.74 3.81 2.00
C PRO A 114 -2.30 3.89 2.54
N ASP A 115 -1.95 3.00 3.47
CA ASP A 115 -0.61 2.91 4.06
C ASP A 115 0.37 1.99 3.31
N GLU A 116 -0.02 1.36 2.20
CA GLU A 116 0.89 0.52 1.43
C GLU A 116 2.11 1.34 0.96
N TYR A 117 3.34 0.88 1.24
CA TYR A 117 4.61 1.62 1.06
C TYR A 117 4.79 2.90 1.92
N ASN A 118 3.92 3.19 2.90
CA ASN A 118 4.21 4.23 3.89
C ASN A 118 5.38 3.81 4.79
N VAL A 119 6.09 4.82 5.28
CA VAL A 119 7.26 4.68 6.14
C VAL A 119 6.92 5.15 7.55
N TYR A 120 7.16 4.30 8.55
CA TYR A 120 6.88 4.60 9.95
C TYR A 120 8.11 4.44 10.84
N ASP A 121 8.16 5.22 11.92
CA ASP A 121 9.10 5.01 13.02
C ASP A 121 8.59 3.88 13.92
N PHE A 122 9.22 2.71 13.82
CA PHE A 122 8.93 1.53 14.63
C PHE A 122 9.75 1.47 15.92
N SER A 123 10.52 2.51 16.27
CA SER A 123 11.41 2.48 17.45
C SER A 123 10.64 2.10 18.72
N SER A 124 9.46 2.66 18.96
CA SER A 124 8.63 2.30 20.14
C SER A 124 8.05 0.90 20.05
N TRP A 125 7.66 0.46 18.85
CA TRP A 125 7.10 -0.88 18.66
C TRP A 125 8.14 -1.95 18.99
N THR A 126 9.39 -1.76 18.57
CA THR A 126 10.47 -2.72 18.84
C THR A 126 10.78 -2.93 20.33
N THR A 127 10.39 -2.01 21.20
CA THR A 127 10.61 -2.11 22.65
C THR A 127 9.38 -2.54 23.44
N SER A 128 8.18 -2.34 22.90
CA SER A 128 6.93 -2.44 23.66
C SER A 128 5.90 -3.41 23.08
N HIS A 129 6.19 -3.99 21.91
CA HIS A 129 5.32 -5.00 21.32
C HIS A 129 5.31 -6.29 22.16
N GLU A 130 4.14 -6.94 22.22
CA GLU A 130 3.87 -8.16 23.01
C GLU A 130 4.80 -9.33 22.63
N GLY A 131 5.34 -9.34 21.41
CA GLY A 131 6.40 -10.28 21.02
C GLY A 131 7.73 -10.14 21.77
N ASN A 132 7.87 -9.11 22.63
CA ASN A 132 8.97 -9.00 23.59
C ASN A 132 8.62 -9.58 24.98
N ASP A 133 7.45 -10.21 25.14
CA ASP A 133 7.06 -10.84 26.40
C ASP A 133 8.06 -11.96 26.78
N PRO A 134 8.73 -11.85 27.94
CA PRO A 134 9.71 -12.84 28.38
C PRO A 134 9.11 -14.22 28.63
N ASP A 135 7.80 -14.33 28.85
CA ASP A 135 7.12 -15.57 29.21
C ASP A 135 6.60 -16.36 27.99
N GLU A 136 6.50 -15.75 26.79
CA GLU A 136 5.88 -16.37 25.61
C GLU A 136 6.80 -16.63 24.39
N ASN A 137 8.06 -16.17 24.41
CA ASN A 137 9.19 -16.51 23.53
C ASN A 137 10.08 -15.26 23.41
N PHE A 138 11.04 -15.11 24.32
CA PHE A 138 11.91 -13.94 24.34
C PHE A 138 12.90 -13.92 23.16
N TYR A 139 12.48 -13.32 22.05
CA TYR A 139 13.34 -12.92 20.95
C TYR A 139 13.23 -11.40 20.80
N PRO A 140 14.16 -10.61 21.35
CA PRO A 140 14.07 -9.16 21.30
C PRO A 140 13.91 -8.71 19.84
N ILE A 141 12.77 -8.09 19.54
CA ILE A 141 12.42 -7.67 18.19
C ILE A 141 13.48 -6.68 17.67
N SER A 142 13.98 -5.82 18.55
CA SER A 142 15.08 -4.90 18.25
C SER A 142 16.35 -5.61 17.79
N GLN A 143 16.71 -6.76 18.36
CA GLN A 143 17.95 -7.47 18.05
C GLN A 143 17.83 -8.41 16.84
N ASN A 144 16.71 -9.15 16.75
CA ASN A 144 16.56 -10.25 15.80
C ASN A 144 15.80 -9.91 14.52
N PHE A 145 15.03 -8.83 14.53
CA PHE A 145 14.31 -8.34 13.36
C PHE A 145 14.86 -6.97 12.96
N ALA A 146 15.05 -6.08 13.95
CA ALA A 146 15.33 -4.69 13.62
C ALA A 146 16.79 -4.41 13.23
N MET A 147 17.75 -5.00 13.95
CA MET A 147 19.18 -4.75 13.75
C MET A 147 19.85 -5.77 12.81
N SER A 148 19.36 -7.01 12.74
CA SER A 148 19.92 -8.08 11.89
C SER A 148 19.49 -7.97 10.42
N GLY A 149 18.41 -7.24 10.12
CA GLY A 149 17.86 -7.09 8.77
C GLY A 149 17.19 -8.35 8.21
N THR A 150 16.89 -9.35 9.04
CA THR A 150 16.18 -10.57 8.64
C THR A 150 14.70 -10.30 8.41
N LYS A 151 14.22 -10.59 7.19
CA LYS A 151 12.89 -10.21 6.66
C LYS A 151 11.73 -11.14 7.08
N THR A 152 11.95 -12.07 8.00
CA THR A 152 10.95 -13.07 8.37
C THR A 152 10.87 -13.25 9.88
N ILE A 153 9.65 -13.11 10.39
CA ILE A 153 9.25 -13.65 11.70
C ILE A 153 8.97 -15.13 11.43
N ALA A 154 9.69 -16.02 12.13
CA ALA A 154 9.49 -17.46 12.01
C ALA A 154 8.21 -17.90 12.73
#